data_AF-A0A3M1B0G9-F1
#
_entry.id   AF-A0A3M1B0G9-F1
#
_cell.length_a   1.000
_cell.length_b   1.000
_cell.length_c   1.000
_cell.angle_alpha   90.00
_cell.angle_beta   90.00
_cell.angle_gamma   90.00
#
_symmetry.space_group_name_H-M   'P 1'
#
loop_
_entity.id
_entity.type
_entity.pdbx_description
1 polymer ?
#
loop_
_entity_poly.entity_id
_entity_poly.type
_entity_poly.pdbx_seq_one_letter_code
_entity_poly.pdbx_strand_id
1 'polypeptide(L)'
;MPRVLKWSVDHAKTVILLLTAMTLVLGYQIKNLRIEPDITKSLPQNIPAKRLYDRMGELFPSKDFIMVVYVSDSLFSIPSIRTLDRLTREMENFPELYTLISPTNVKIIRASDGGMEVKEALQALPRTRAEVEAFKQRLQANPIFMRNLISRDQHAAAIMLLLHNDVDAKVFAGKLIKYIDDFAAKNRAQLYAAGTPVVNYYISEGVARDMRVFFNAGILLMLVLLFTIFRT
;
A
#
# COMPACT_ATOMS: atom_id res chain seq x y z
N MET A 1 16.75 21.72 -48.51
CA MET A 1 15.36 21.22 -48.37
C MET A 1 14.84 20.39 -49.56
N PRO A 2 14.96 20.77 -50.85
CA PRO A 2 14.31 20.01 -51.95
C PRO A 2 14.93 18.64 -52.25
N ARG A 3 16.20 18.41 -51.89
CA ARG A 3 16.89 17.13 -52.12
C ARG A 3 16.37 15.99 -51.25
N VAL A 4 16.05 16.26 -49.99
CA VAL A 4 15.53 15.24 -49.06
C VAL A 4 14.11 14.84 -49.46
N LEU A 5 13.29 15.83 -49.84
CA LEU A 5 11.93 15.61 -50.34
C LEU A 5 11.91 14.77 -51.62
N LYS A 6 12.73 15.12 -52.62
CA LYS A 6 12.82 14.31 -53.86
C LYS A 6 13.26 12.88 -53.56
N TRP A 7 14.30 12.71 -52.74
CA TRP A 7 14.79 11.38 -52.39
C TRP A 7 13.75 10.52 -51.64
N SER A 8 12.98 11.13 -50.72
CA SER A 8 11.91 10.43 -50.00
C SER A 8 10.76 9.98 -50.90
N VAL A 9 10.43 10.76 -51.93
CA VAL A 9 9.41 10.40 -52.93
C VAL A 9 9.93 9.29 -53.86
N ASP A 10 11.17 9.41 -54.32
CA ASP A 10 11.80 8.44 -55.23
C ASP A 10 12.02 7.06 -54.56
N HIS A 11 12.19 7.03 -53.22
CA HIS A 11 12.44 5.80 -52.44
C HIS A 11 11.34 5.53 -51.41
N ALA A 12 10.07 5.80 -51.75
CA ALA A 12 8.94 5.71 -50.83
C ALA A 12 8.85 4.37 -50.05
N LYS A 13 9.09 3.23 -50.70
CA LYS A 13 9.06 1.91 -50.05
C LYS A 13 10.15 1.75 -48.97
N THR A 14 11.35 2.23 -49.25
CA THR A 14 12.47 2.19 -48.30
C THR A 14 12.20 3.08 -47.10
N VAL A 15 11.66 4.28 -47.34
CA VAL A 15 11.29 5.21 -46.26
C VAL A 15 10.19 4.64 -45.37
N ILE A 16 9.14 4.05 -45.96
CA ILE A 16 8.05 3.39 -45.20
C ILE A 16 8.60 2.22 -44.38
N LEU A 17 9.45 1.38 -44.98
CA LEU A 17 10.05 0.24 -44.28
C LEU A 17 10.91 0.69 -43.10
N LEU A 18 11.73 1.73 -43.28
CA LEU A 18 12.61 2.27 -42.24
C LEU A 18 11.79 2.91 -41.11
N LEU A 19 10.76 3.69 -41.42
CA LEU A 19 9.83 4.25 -40.44
C LEU A 19 9.08 3.17 -39.67
N THR A 20 8.63 2.12 -40.38
CA THR A 20 7.93 0.99 -39.76
C THR A 20 8.85 0.23 -38.83
N ALA A 21 10.08 -0.07 -39.27
CA ALA A 21 11.09 -0.71 -38.44
C ALA A 21 11.42 0.13 -37.20
N MET A 22 11.63 1.44 -37.36
CA MET A 22 11.86 2.36 -36.24
C MET A 22 10.68 2.38 -35.27
N THR A 23 9.45 2.40 -35.78
CA THR A 23 8.22 2.35 -34.96
C THR A 23 8.11 1.04 -34.19
N LEU A 24 8.44 -0.10 -34.81
CA LEU A 24 8.45 -1.41 -34.14
C LEU A 24 9.52 -1.49 -33.06
N VAL A 25 10.72 -0.95 -33.31
CA VAL A 25 11.81 -0.89 -32.31
C VAL A 25 11.40 -0.03 -31.12
N LEU A 26 10.87 1.17 -31.35
CA LEU A 26 10.38 2.04 -30.28
C LEU A 26 9.19 1.41 -29.54
N GLY A 27 8.26 0.78 -30.27
CA GLY A 27 7.13 0.04 -29.71
C GLY A 27 7.58 -1.13 -28.83
N TYR A 28 8.64 -1.84 -29.21
CA TYR A 28 9.24 -2.89 -28.39
C TYR A 28 9.85 -2.33 -27.10
N GLN A 29 10.48 -1.14 -27.16
CA GLN A 29 11.06 -0.46 -26.00
C GLN A 29 10.02 -0.07 -24.93
N ILE A 30 8.74 0.06 -25.29
CA ILE A 30 7.64 0.37 -24.33
C ILE A 30 7.58 -0.66 -23.20
N LYS A 31 7.96 -1.93 -23.46
CA LYS A 31 8.00 -2.97 -22.41
C LYS A 31 8.96 -2.65 -21.26
N ASN A 32 9.95 -1.80 -21.49
CA ASN A 32 10.93 -1.39 -20.49
C ASN A 32 10.51 -0.12 -19.72
N LEU A 33 9.36 0.47 -20.05
CA LEU A 33 8.84 1.63 -19.36
C LEU A 33 8.45 1.24 -17.93
N ARG A 34 9.11 1.83 -16.94
CA ARG A 34 8.80 1.65 -15.52
C ARG A 34 8.09 2.89 -14.99
N ILE A 35 6.94 2.69 -14.37
CA ILE A 35 6.25 3.74 -13.62
C ILE A 35 6.92 3.83 -12.26
N GLU A 36 7.37 5.03 -11.90
CA GLU A 36 7.94 5.32 -10.58
C GLU A 36 6.87 6.01 -9.71
N PRO A 37 6.22 5.29 -8.78
CA PRO A 37 5.12 5.84 -8.00
C PRO A 37 5.56 6.47 -6.68
N ASP A 38 6.84 6.37 -6.34
CA ASP A 38 7.39 6.95 -5.11
C ASP A 38 7.48 8.47 -5.23
N ILE A 39 6.60 9.16 -4.51
CA ILE A 39 6.52 10.62 -4.47
C ILE A 39 7.82 11.27 -3.97
N THR A 40 8.63 10.57 -3.16
CA THR A 40 9.87 11.13 -2.62
C THR A 40 10.95 11.23 -3.68
N LYS A 41 10.90 10.40 -4.73
CA LYS A 41 11.80 10.48 -5.88
C LYS A 41 11.48 11.66 -6.80
N SER A 42 10.27 12.22 -6.71
CA SER A 42 9.91 13.45 -7.43
C SER A 42 10.51 14.71 -6.82
N LEU A 43 11.10 14.64 -5.62
CA LEU A 43 11.74 15.79 -4.98
C LEU A 43 13.08 16.14 -5.68
N PRO A 44 13.48 17.43 -5.69
CA PRO A 44 14.80 17.84 -6.18
C PRO A 44 15.92 17.12 -5.42
N GLN A 45 16.82 16.46 -6.13
CA GLN A 45 17.87 15.61 -5.51
C GLN A 45 19.03 16.43 -4.91
N ASN A 46 19.13 17.72 -5.25
CA ASN A 46 20.23 18.60 -4.85
C ASN A 46 20.02 19.31 -3.50
N ILE A 47 18.84 19.23 -2.89
CA ILE A 47 18.58 19.91 -1.60
C ILE A 47 19.26 19.15 -0.44
N PRO A 48 19.86 19.86 0.54
CA PRO A 48 20.52 19.22 1.68
C PRO A 48 19.63 18.24 2.45
N ALA A 49 18.33 18.54 2.58
CA ALA A 49 17.37 17.70 3.28
C ALA A 49 17.18 16.33 2.62
N LYS A 50 17.13 16.25 1.28
CA LYS A 50 16.97 14.99 0.54
C LYS A 50 18.20 14.10 0.68
N ARG A 51 19.40 14.70 0.58
CA ARG A 51 20.65 13.95 0.80
C ARG A 51 20.75 13.37 2.21
N LEU A 52 20.31 14.13 3.22
CA LEU A 52 20.26 13.64 4.59
C LEU A 52 19.25 12.50 4.73
N TYR A 53 18.05 12.66 4.17
CA TYR A 53 17.02 11.61 4.17
C TYR A 53 17.53 10.31 3.53
N ASP A 54 18.15 10.38 2.36
CA ASP A 54 18.68 9.21 1.65
C ASP A 54 19.80 8.53 2.45
N ARG A 55 20.73 9.33 2.99
CA ARG A 55 21.82 8.81 3.81
C ARG A 55 21.32 8.16 5.09
N MET A 56 20.27 8.70 5.70
CA MET A 56 19.63 8.09 6.87
C MET A 56 18.96 6.76 6.50
N GLY A 57 18.31 6.67 5.34
CA GLY A 57 17.73 5.42 4.85
C GLY A 57 18.77 4.34 4.55
N GLU A 58 19.95 4.73 4.04
CA GLU A 58 21.07 3.81 3.83
C GLU A 58 21.70 3.31 5.14
N LEU A 59 21.89 4.20 6.11
CA LEU A 59 22.51 3.87 7.40
C LEU A 59 21.56 3.12 8.33
N PHE A 60 20.27 3.47 8.29
CA PHE A 60 19.22 2.89 9.12
C PHE A 60 18.05 2.44 8.23
N PRO A 61 18.17 1.30 7.53
CA PRO A 61 17.10 0.78 6.70
C PRO A 61 15.86 0.49 7.54
N SER A 62 14.83 1.33 7.39
CA SER A 62 13.55 1.12 8.06
C SER A 62 12.74 0.08 7.28
N LYS A 63 12.06 -0.81 8.02
CA LYS A 63 11.05 -1.67 7.42
C LYS A 63 9.86 -0.83 7.01
N ASP A 64 9.39 -1.04 5.78
CA ASP A 64 8.09 -0.53 5.39
C ASP A 64 7.04 -1.09 6.33
N PHE A 65 6.06 -0.26 6.66
CA PHE A 65 4.92 -0.68 7.46
C PHE A 65 3.61 -0.23 6.83
N ILE A 66 2.58 -1.04 7.05
CA ILE A 66 1.20 -0.72 6.72
C ILE A 66 0.40 -0.78 8.02
N MET A 67 -0.42 0.22 8.26
CA MET A 67 -1.34 0.25 9.38
C MET A 67 -2.74 -0.12 8.88
N VAL A 68 -3.36 -1.12 9.49
CA VAL A 68 -4.77 -1.45 9.29
C VAL A 68 -5.55 -1.01 10.52
N VAL A 69 -6.59 -0.22 10.33
CA VAL A 69 -7.46 0.29 11.40
C VAL A 69 -8.79 -0.44 11.35
N TYR A 70 -9.14 -1.11 12.43
CA TYR A 70 -10.45 -1.73 12.67
C TYR A 70 -11.34 -0.81 13.48
N VAL A 71 -12.49 -0.44 12.93
CA VAL A 71 -13.46 0.46 13.57
C VAL A 71 -14.69 -0.34 14.02
N SER A 72 -15.14 -0.07 15.24
CA SER A 72 -16.30 -0.69 15.87
C SER A 72 -16.96 0.25 16.88
N ASP A 73 -18.29 0.28 16.91
CA ASP A 73 -19.06 1.04 17.91
C ASP A 73 -18.74 0.59 19.35
N SER A 74 -18.34 -0.68 19.53
CA SER A 74 -17.93 -1.21 20.83
C SER A 74 -16.71 -2.12 20.66
N LEU A 75 -15.54 -1.50 20.62
CA LEU A 75 -14.27 -2.22 20.45
C LEU A 75 -14.01 -3.22 21.58
N PHE A 76 -14.31 -2.83 22.82
CA PHE A 76 -14.25 -3.70 24.00
C PHE A 76 -15.55 -4.50 24.17
N SER A 77 -15.91 -5.26 23.15
CA SER A 77 -17.00 -6.24 23.21
C SER A 77 -16.48 -7.62 22.81
N ILE A 78 -17.14 -8.68 23.29
CA ILE A 78 -16.75 -10.07 22.96
C ILE A 78 -16.72 -10.29 21.42
N PRO A 79 -17.73 -9.84 20.64
CA PRO A 79 -17.69 -9.98 19.18
C PRO A 79 -16.53 -9.21 18.56
N SER A 80 -16.29 -7.95 18.95
CA SER A 80 -15.25 -7.12 18.36
C SER A 80 -13.84 -7.62 18.67
N ILE A 81 -13.58 -8.05 19.91
CA ILE A 81 -12.29 -8.65 20.30
C ILE A 81 -12.05 -9.95 19.52
N ARG A 82 -13.09 -10.77 19.33
CA ARG A 82 -12.99 -12.00 18.53
C ARG A 82 -12.70 -11.71 17.06
N THR A 83 -13.34 -10.70 16.49
CA THR A 83 -13.07 -10.27 15.10
C THR A 83 -11.66 -9.72 14.97
N LEU A 84 -11.19 -8.92 15.94
CA LEU A 84 -9.85 -8.36 15.96
C LEU A 84 -8.76 -9.44 16.11
N ASP A 85 -8.96 -10.41 17.00
CA ASP A 85 -8.03 -11.55 17.18
C ASP A 85 -7.99 -12.43 15.91
N ARG A 86 -9.15 -12.69 15.30
CA ARG A 86 -9.21 -13.42 14.02
C ARG A 86 -8.44 -12.69 12.92
N LEU A 87 -8.70 -11.39 12.77
CA LEU A 87 -8.02 -10.54 11.80
C LEU A 87 -6.50 -10.54 12.01
N THR A 88 -6.07 -10.41 13.27
CA THR A 88 -4.65 -10.48 13.67
C THR A 88 -4.04 -11.81 13.25
N ARG A 89 -4.64 -12.94 13.64
CA ARG A 89 -4.10 -14.28 13.35
C ARG A 89 -4.07 -14.61 11.86
N GLU A 90 -5.10 -14.22 11.11
CA GLU A 90 -5.13 -14.44 9.67
C GLU A 90 -4.05 -13.63 8.95
N MET A 91 -3.85 -12.36 9.35
CA MET A 91 -2.80 -11.50 8.79
C MET A 91 -1.38 -11.93 9.19
N GLU A 92 -1.18 -12.43 10.41
CA GLU A 92 0.11 -12.93 10.88
C GLU A 92 0.70 -14.05 10.01
N ASN A 93 -0.17 -14.79 9.29
CA ASN A 93 0.25 -15.87 8.40
C ASN A 93 0.78 -15.38 7.04
N PHE A 94 0.77 -14.07 6.77
CA PHE A 94 1.33 -13.55 5.53
C PHE A 94 2.87 -13.68 5.54
N PRO A 95 3.46 -14.42 4.57
CA PRO A 95 4.92 -14.63 4.52
C PRO A 95 5.71 -13.35 4.27
N GLU A 96 5.05 -12.31 3.75
CA GLU A 96 5.65 -10.99 3.51
C GLU A 96 5.92 -10.20 4.80
N LEU A 97 5.32 -10.59 5.92
CA LEU A 97 5.43 -9.86 7.19
C LEU A 97 6.61 -10.35 8.02
N TYR A 98 7.43 -9.40 8.44
CA TYR A 98 8.43 -9.64 9.47
C TYR A 98 7.80 -9.75 10.85
N THR A 99 6.88 -8.84 11.16
CA THR A 99 6.13 -8.87 12.42
C THR A 99 4.82 -8.11 12.28
N LEU A 100 3.84 -8.50 13.08
CA LEU A 100 2.56 -7.83 13.19
C LEU A 100 2.36 -7.42 14.65
N ILE A 101 1.90 -6.19 14.88
CA ILE A 101 1.64 -5.65 16.21
C ILE A 101 0.19 -5.23 16.27
N SER A 102 -0.59 -5.81 17.17
CA SER A 102 -2.00 -5.53 17.39
C SER A 102 -2.34 -5.50 18.88
N PRO A 103 -3.49 -4.92 19.28
CA PRO A 103 -3.93 -4.97 20.67
C PRO A 103 -4.09 -6.39 21.24
N THR A 104 -4.25 -7.41 20.40
CA THR A 104 -4.46 -8.79 20.85
C THR A 104 -3.15 -9.53 21.04
N ASN A 105 -2.13 -9.28 20.21
CA ASN A 105 -0.85 -10.00 20.25
C ASN A 105 0.29 -9.29 21.00
N VAL A 106 0.11 -8.02 21.39
CA VAL A 106 1.18 -7.27 22.06
C VAL A 106 1.61 -7.95 23.35
N LYS A 107 2.92 -8.08 23.52
CA LYS A 107 3.52 -8.69 24.70
C LYS A 107 3.66 -7.66 25.82
N ILE A 108 3.05 -7.95 26.96
CA ILE A 108 3.14 -7.16 28.19
C ILE A 108 4.17 -7.81 29.10
N ILE A 109 5.17 -7.03 29.48
CA ILE A 109 6.21 -7.45 30.44
C ILE A 109 5.77 -6.98 31.82
N ARG A 110 5.73 -7.89 32.79
CA ARG A 110 5.47 -7.59 34.20
C ARG A 110 6.57 -8.16 35.08
N ALA A 111 6.92 -7.43 36.14
CA ALA A 111 7.73 -7.98 37.21
C ALA A 111 6.85 -8.93 38.05
N SER A 112 7.37 -10.12 38.35
CA SER A 112 6.81 -11.09 39.29
C SER A 112 7.83 -11.40 40.38
N ASP A 113 7.38 -12.01 41.48
CA ASP A 113 8.22 -12.34 42.63
C ASP A 113 9.43 -13.25 42.29
N GLY A 114 9.43 -13.87 41.10
CA GLY A 114 10.51 -14.71 40.58
C GLY A 114 11.25 -14.17 39.34
N GLY A 115 10.94 -12.95 38.86
CA GLY A 115 11.63 -12.36 37.71
C GLY A 115 10.73 -11.51 36.79
N MET A 116 10.98 -11.58 35.47
CA MET A 116 10.16 -10.91 34.46
C MET A 116 9.27 -11.92 33.73
N GLU A 117 7.96 -11.69 33.74
CA GLU A 117 6.98 -12.49 33.01
C GLU A 117 6.51 -11.75 31.77
N VAL A 118 6.62 -12.39 30.61
CA VAL A 118 6.18 -11.85 29.31
C VAL A 118 4.94 -12.63 28.87
N LYS A 119 3.79 -11.96 28.80
CA LYS A 119 2.52 -12.55 28.34
C LYS A 119 1.87 -11.66 27.30
N GLU A 120 1.18 -12.26 26.35
CA GLU A 120 0.34 -11.51 25.41
C GLU A 120 -0.80 -10.80 26.15
N ALA A 121 -1.24 -9.66 25.60
CA ALA A 121 -2.36 -8.90 26.13
C ALA A 121 -3.63 -9.74 26.16
N LEU A 122 -3.92 -10.46 25.07
CA LEU A 122 -5.02 -11.41 24.98
C LEU A 122 -4.53 -12.85 25.16
N GLN A 123 -4.71 -13.41 26.35
CA GLN A 123 -4.31 -14.80 26.63
C GLN A 123 -5.33 -15.83 26.12
N ALA A 124 -6.61 -15.49 26.18
CA ALA A 124 -7.71 -16.32 25.73
C ALA A 124 -8.85 -15.42 25.25
N LEU A 125 -9.64 -15.92 24.29
CA LEU A 125 -10.81 -15.19 23.80
C LEU A 125 -11.82 -14.99 24.94
N PRO A 126 -12.22 -13.73 25.22
CA PRO A 126 -13.15 -13.46 26.31
C PRO A 126 -14.53 -14.04 26.01
N ARG A 127 -15.13 -14.64 27.02
CA ARG A 127 -16.50 -15.19 27.04
C ARG A 127 -17.40 -14.41 27.99
N THR A 128 -16.83 -13.68 28.94
CA THR A 128 -17.57 -12.89 29.93
C THR A 128 -17.18 -11.42 29.88
N ARG A 129 -18.05 -10.53 30.38
CA ARG A 129 -17.74 -9.10 30.51
C ARG A 129 -16.55 -8.84 31.44
N ALA A 130 -16.39 -9.65 32.50
CA ALA A 130 -15.25 -9.53 33.41
C ALA A 130 -13.90 -9.78 32.70
N GLU A 131 -13.85 -10.74 31.78
CA GLU A 131 -12.65 -11.02 30.98
C GLU A 131 -12.33 -9.90 29.98
N VAL A 132 -13.36 -9.26 29.40
CA VAL A 132 -13.20 -8.09 28.54
C VAL A 132 -12.59 -6.92 29.32
N GLU A 133 -13.09 -6.64 30.51
CA GLU A 133 -12.55 -5.57 31.36
C GLU A 133 -11.12 -5.89 31.82
N ALA A 134 -10.82 -7.15 32.14
CA ALA A 134 -9.46 -7.57 32.46
C ALA A 134 -8.50 -7.36 31.28
N PHE A 135 -8.92 -7.66 30.05
CA PHE A 135 -8.15 -7.37 28.84
C PHE A 135 -7.91 -5.86 28.66
N LYS A 136 -8.96 -5.05 28.83
CA LYS A 136 -8.89 -3.60 28.77
C LYS A 136 -7.89 -3.03 29.79
N GLN A 137 -7.97 -3.46 31.05
CA GLN A 137 -7.05 -3.04 32.11
C GLN A 137 -5.59 -3.44 31.81
N ARG A 138 -5.37 -4.63 31.24
CA ARG A 138 -4.03 -5.07 30.83
C ARG A 138 -3.46 -4.15 29.76
N LEU A 139 -4.24 -3.78 28.74
CA LEU A 139 -3.82 -2.82 27.73
C LEU A 139 -3.53 -1.43 28.32
N GLN A 140 -4.35 -0.97 29.28
CA GLN A 140 -4.15 0.33 29.95
C GLN A 140 -2.89 0.37 30.81
N ALA A 141 -2.47 -0.77 31.37
CA ALA A 141 -1.27 -0.87 32.18
C ALA A 141 0.01 -0.53 31.39
N ASN A 142 -0.04 -0.53 30.06
CA ASN A 142 1.05 -0.06 29.22
C ASN A 142 0.58 1.13 28.34
N PRO A 143 0.85 2.38 28.77
CA PRO A 143 0.37 3.57 28.09
C PRO A 143 0.81 3.69 26.62
N ILE A 144 1.94 3.08 26.25
CA ILE A 144 2.47 3.10 24.87
C ILE A 144 1.50 2.36 23.94
N PHE A 145 1.08 1.16 24.30
CA PHE A 145 0.16 0.37 23.47
C PHE A 145 -1.24 0.99 23.44
N MET A 146 -1.75 1.46 24.58
CA MET A 146 -3.07 2.08 24.63
C MET A 146 -3.14 3.36 23.76
N ARG A 147 -2.07 4.17 23.70
CA ARG A 147 -2.06 5.40 22.90
C ARG A 147 -1.76 5.18 21.42
N ASN A 148 -1.03 4.12 21.07
CA ASN A 148 -0.59 3.88 19.70
C ASN A 148 -1.47 2.89 18.93
N LEU A 149 -2.16 1.98 19.64
CA LEU A 149 -2.94 0.91 19.02
C LEU A 149 -4.45 1.04 19.25
N ILE A 150 -4.90 1.92 20.14
CA ILE A 150 -6.32 2.15 20.40
C ILE A 150 -6.59 3.64 20.26
N SER A 151 -7.70 4.00 19.62
CA SER A 151 -8.13 5.38 19.52
C SER A 151 -8.53 5.95 20.88
N ARG A 152 -8.45 7.28 21.03
CA ARG A 152 -8.78 7.95 22.30
C ARG A 152 -10.22 7.71 22.73
N ASP A 153 -11.13 7.60 21.78
CA ASP A 153 -12.55 7.30 21.97
C ASP A 153 -12.86 5.80 22.10
N GLN A 154 -11.85 4.93 21.99
CA GLN A 154 -11.96 3.48 22.10
C GLN A 154 -12.90 2.83 21.06
N HIS A 155 -13.10 3.49 19.90
CA HIS A 155 -13.87 2.97 18.79
C HIS A 155 -13.03 2.38 17.65
N ALA A 156 -11.70 2.52 17.72
CA ALA A 156 -10.81 1.96 16.71
C ALA A 156 -9.57 1.30 17.32
N ALA A 157 -9.13 0.21 16.68
CA ALA A 157 -7.90 -0.49 16.94
C ALA A 157 -6.98 -0.44 15.72
N ALA A 158 -5.70 -0.13 15.90
CA ALA A 158 -4.68 -0.20 14.87
C ALA A 158 -3.91 -1.52 14.95
N ILE A 159 -3.69 -2.12 13.79
CA ILE A 159 -2.84 -3.29 13.55
C ILE A 159 -1.69 -2.78 12.67
N MET A 160 -0.46 -2.87 13.16
CA MET A 160 0.73 -2.48 12.42
C MET A 160 1.37 -3.72 11.81
N LEU A 161 1.50 -3.73 10.49
CA LEU A 161 2.12 -4.78 9.70
C LEU A 161 3.50 -4.28 9.27
N LEU A 162 4.57 -4.87 9.78
CA LEU A 162 5.94 -4.54 9.38
C LEU A 162 6.42 -5.58 8.37
N LEU A 163 6.82 -5.12 7.19
CA LEU A 163 7.23 -5.98 6.09
C LEU A 163 8.71 -6.36 6.18
N HIS A 164 9.08 -7.47 5.54
CA HIS A 164 10.49 -7.73 5.25
C HIS A 164 11.04 -6.75 4.20
N ASN A 165 12.35 -6.48 4.25
CA ASN A 165 13.01 -5.49 3.37
C ASN A 165 13.11 -5.95 1.91
N ASP A 166 12.98 -7.25 1.64
CA ASP A 166 13.04 -7.86 0.30
C ASP A 166 11.68 -7.95 -0.40
N VAL A 167 10.61 -7.53 0.28
CA VAL A 167 9.25 -7.54 -0.27
C VAL A 167 8.96 -6.24 -1.01
N ASP A 168 8.34 -6.35 -2.18
CA ASP A 168 7.71 -5.19 -2.83
C ASP A 168 6.46 -4.77 -2.03
N ALA A 169 6.62 -3.74 -1.20
CA ALA A 169 5.58 -3.25 -0.31
C ALA A 169 4.34 -2.75 -1.06
N LYS A 170 4.48 -2.24 -2.29
CA LYS A 170 3.36 -1.79 -3.12
C LYS A 170 2.54 -2.98 -3.62
N VAL A 171 3.21 -4.04 -4.07
CA VAL A 171 2.53 -5.28 -4.51
C VAL A 171 1.79 -5.90 -3.33
N PHE A 172 2.45 -5.98 -2.16
CA PHE A 172 1.80 -6.46 -0.94
C PHE A 172 0.62 -5.59 -0.52
N ALA A 173 0.74 -4.25 -0.59
CA ALA A 173 -0.37 -3.34 -0.28
C ALA A 173 -1.61 -3.65 -1.13
N GLY A 174 -1.45 -3.90 -2.43
CA GLY A 174 -2.56 -4.31 -3.30
C GLY A 174 -3.19 -5.65 -2.90
N LYS A 175 -2.39 -6.64 -2.48
CA LYS A 175 -2.87 -7.93 -1.94
C LYS A 175 -3.64 -7.73 -0.63
N LEU A 176 -3.09 -6.92 0.27
CA LEU A 176 -3.66 -6.63 1.59
C LEU A 176 -4.98 -5.88 1.48
N ILE A 177 -5.08 -4.87 0.61
CA ILE A 177 -6.32 -4.10 0.38
C ILE A 177 -7.46 -5.03 -0.05
N LYS A 178 -7.21 -5.93 -1.01
CA LYS A 178 -8.20 -6.92 -1.43
C LYS A 178 -8.64 -7.83 -0.27
N TYR A 179 -7.68 -8.29 0.52
CA TYR A 179 -7.97 -9.14 1.67
C TYR A 179 -8.82 -8.42 2.73
N ILE A 180 -8.49 -7.17 3.08
CA ILE A 180 -9.28 -6.42 4.07
C ILE A 180 -10.67 -6.06 3.55
N ASP A 181 -10.83 -5.76 2.27
CA ASP A 181 -12.12 -5.48 1.65
C ASP A 181 -13.02 -6.74 1.69
N ASP A 182 -12.47 -7.90 1.33
CA ASP A 182 -13.17 -9.18 1.41
C ASP A 182 -13.54 -9.54 2.86
N PHE A 183 -12.63 -9.31 3.81
CA PHE A 183 -12.88 -9.56 5.22
C PHE A 183 -13.95 -8.62 5.78
N ALA A 184 -13.89 -7.33 5.44
CA ALA A 184 -14.84 -6.30 5.82
C ALA A 184 -16.25 -6.65 5.34
N ALA A 185 -16.38 -7.05 4.07
CA ALA A 185 -17.65 -7.46 3.47
C ALA A 185 -18.26 -8.69 4.19
N LYS A 186 -17.44 -9.72 4.47
CA LYS A 186 -17.91 -10.96 5.13
C LYS A 186 -18.31 -10.76 6.59
N ASN A 187 -17.57 -9.93 7.32
CA ASN A 187 -17.76 -9.76 8.77
C ASN A 187 -18.55 -8.49 9.14
N ARG A 188 -19.02 -7.72 8.16
CA ARG A 188 -19.64 -6.39 8.36
C ARG A 188 -18.77 -5.48 9.23
N ALA A 189 -17.46 -5.57 9.02
CA ALA A 189 -16.45 -4.82 9.74
C ALA A 189 -16.05 -3.58 8.93
N GLN A 190 -15.69 -2.49 9.62
CA GLN A 190 -15.09 -1.33 8.98
C GLN A 190 -13.58 -1.41 9.14
N LEU A 191 -12.88 -1.56 8.01
CA LEU A 191 -11.42 -1.65 7.94
C LEU A 191 -10.87 -0.57 7.02
N TYR A 192 -9.77 0.04 7.44
CA TYR A 192 -9.04 1.03 6.64
C TYR A 192 -7.56 0.69 6.63
N ALA A 193 -6.88 0.90 5.51
CA ALA A 193 -5.43 0.76 5.41
C ALA A 193 -4.77 2.13 5.23
N ALA A 194 -3.63 2.32 5.88
CA ALA A 194 -2.82 3.53 5.83
C ALA A 194 -1.32 3.18 5.79
N GLY A 195 -0.51 4.11 5.29
CA GLY A 195 0.94 3.95 5.15
C GLY A 195 1.41 4.27 3.74
N THR A 196 2.70 4.58 3.60
CA THR A 196 3.33 4.93 2.32
C THR A 196 3.08 3.88 1.22
N PRO A 197 3.18 2.55 1.49
CA PRO A 197 2.91 1.55 0.47
C PRO A 197 1.46 1.57 -0.06
N VAL A 198 0.49 1.84 0.80
CA VAL A 198 -0.94 1.95 0.46
C VAL A 198 -1.18 3.16 -0.44
N VAL A 199 -0.59 4.31 -0.10
CA VAL A 199 -0.69 5.54 -0.91
C VAL A 199 -0.06 5.33 -2.29
N ASN A 200 1.15 4.77 -2.34
CA ASN A 200 1.85 4.50 -3.59
C ASN A 200 1.09 3.49 -4.47
N TYR A 201 0.40 2.52 -3.87
CA TYR A 201 -0.49 1.61 -4.58
C TYR A 201 -1.65 2.36 -5.26
N TYR A 202 -2.40 3.18 -4.50
CA TYR A 202 -3.52 3.94 -5.07
C TYR A 202 -3.09 4.94 -6.14
N ILE A 203 -1.95 5.62 -5.96
CA ILE A 203 -1.38 6.51 -6.98
C ILE A 203 -1.07 5.72 -8.26
N SER A 204 -0.42 4.56 -8.11
CA SER A 204 -0.07 3.72 -9.26
C SER A 204 -1.29 3.23 -10.02
N GLU A 205 -2.30 2.73 -9.31
CA GLU A 205 -3.55 2.26 -9.90
C GLU A 205 -4.34 3.40 -10.55
N GLY A 206 -4.38 4.58 -9.91
CA GLY A 206 -5.01 5.78 -10.44
C GLY A 206 -4.36 6.23 -11.74
N VAL A 207 -3.03 6.41 -11.75
CA VAL A 207 -2.28 6.78 -12.96
C VAL A 207 -2.47 5.75 -14.08
N ALA A 208 -2.41 4.45 -13.78
CA ALA A 208 -2.60 3.40 -14.77
C ALA A 208 -4.04 3.36 -15.34
N ARG A 209 -5.05 3.70 -14.53
CA ARG A 209 -6.44 3.83 -14.97
C ARG A 209 -6.63 5.06 -15.85
N ASP A 210 -6.17 6.21 -15.38
CA ASP A 210 -6.31 7.48 -16.08
C ASP A 210 -5.57 7.45 -17.42
N MET A 211 -4.38 6.87 -17.45
CA MET A 211 -3.64 6.68 -18.70
C MET A 211 -4.41 5.82 -19.70
N ARG A 212 -5.10 4.75 -19.26
CA ARG A 212 -5.93 3.93 -20.17
C ARG A 212 -7.15 4.68 -20.70
N VAL A 213 -7.82 5.46 -19.85
CA VAL A 213 -9.03 6.19 -20.25
C VAL A 213 -8.68 7.39 -21.13
N PHE A 214 -7.79 8.26 -20.65
CA PHE A 214 -7.45 9.51 -21.35
C PHE A 214 -6.67 9.29 -22.63
N PHE A 215 -5.75 8.31 -22.68
CA PHE A 215 -5.02 8.02 -23.91
C PHE A 215 -5.96 7.52 -25.02
N ASN A 216 -6.85 6.58 -24.71
CA ASN A 216 -7.81 6.05 -25.68
C ASN A 216 -8.84 7.11 -26.09
N ALA A 217 -9.35 7.90 -25.14
CA ALA A 217 -10.25 9.00 -25.44
C ALA A 217 -9.58 10.08 -26.32
N GLY A 218 -8.30 10.39 -26.05
CA GLY A 218 -7.51 11.33 -26.83
C GLY A 218 -7.29 10.85 -28.27
N ILE A 219 -6.95 9.57 -28.47
CA ILE A 219 -6.85 8.97 -29.82
C ILE A 219 -8.20 9.06 -30.54
N LEU A 220 -9.29 8.70 -29.88
CA LEU A 220 -10.63 8.74 -30.48
C LEU A 220 -11.02 10.18 -30.87
N LEU A 221 -10.75 11.14 -30.00
CA LEU A 221 -10.97 12.56 -30.27
C LEU A 221 -10.12 13.04 -31.46
N MET A 222 -8.83 12.69 -31.50
CA MET A 222 -7.95 13.01 -32.63
C MET A 222 -8.46 12.40 -33.93
N LEU A 223 -8.89 11.13 -33.93
CA LEU A 223 -9.45 10.46 -35.10
C LEU A 223 -10.72 11.13 -35.60
N VAL A 224 -11.63 11.51 -34.69
CA VAL A 224 -12.85 12.25 -35.03
C VAL A 224 -12.51 13.60 -35.65
N LEU A 225 -11.61 14.36 -35.02
CA LEU A 225 -11.21 15.68 -35.50
C LEU A 225 -10.51 15.60 -36.87
N LEU A 226 -9.60 14.64 -37.04
CA LEU A 226 -8.94 14.36 -38.31
C LEU A 226 -9.97 13.99 -39.38
N PHE A 227 -10.90 13.10 -39.07
CA PHE A 227 -11.97 12.72 -39.99
C PHE A 227 -12.84 13.91 -40.39
N THR A 228 -13.23 14.78 -39.45
CA THR A 228 -14.04 15.97 -39.78
C THR A 228 -13.29 16.96 -40.67
N ILE A 229 -12.00 17.19 -40.43
CA ILE A 229 -11.19 18.11 -41.24
C ILE A 229 -10.98 17.58 -42.66
N PHE A 230 -10.58 16.31 -42.81
CA PHE A 230 -10.23 15.72 -44.11
C PHE A 230 -11.42 15.13 -44.87
N ARG A 231 -12.62 15.12 -44.27
CA ARG A 231 -13.87 14.77 -44.96
C ARG A 231 -14.36 15.89 -45.88
N THR A 232 -13.90 17.12 -45.69
CA THR A 232 -14.18 18.27 -46.56
C THR A 232 -13.10 18.38 -47.62
#